data_AF-A0A1H3MGI8-F1
#
_entry.id   AF-A0A1H3MGI8-F1
#
_cell.length_a   1.000
_cell.length_b   1.000
_cell.length_c   1.000
_cell.angle_alpha   90.00
_cell.angle_beta   90.00
_cell.angle_gamma   90.00
#
_symmetry.space_group_name_H-M   'P 1'
#
loop_
_entity.id
_entity.type
_entity.pdbx_description
1 polymer ?
#
loop_
_entity_poly.entity_id
_entity_poly.type
_entity_poly.pdbx_seq_one_letter_code
_entity_poly.pdbx_strand_id
1 'polypeptide(L)' 'MDKNTGWGMLLPGCTLLGIGLGMLLGDTGAGVLIGLGVGFISSAILQGRKSK' A
#
# COMPACT_ATOMS: atom_id res chain seq x y z
N MET A 1 -14.72 -0.79 18.01
CA MET A 1 -13.48 -0.76 17.21
C MET A 1 -13.41 -2.03 16.39
N ASP A 2 -13.74 -1.90 15.11
CA ASP A 2 -13.89 -3.00 14.16
C ASP A 2 -12.50 -3.45 13.65
N LYS A 3 -12.19 -4.73 13.81
CA LYS A 3 -10.88 -5.33 13.48
C LYS A 3 -10.65 -5.49 11.96
N ASN A 4 -11.60 -5.09 11.11
CA ASN A 4 -11.52 -5.24 9.65
C ASN A 4 -11.06 -3.98 8.92
N THR A 5 -11.05 -2.80 9.57
CA THR A 5 -10.65 -1.52 8.93
C THR A 5 -9.14 -1.39 8.72
N GLY A 6 -8.32 -2.10 9.51
CA GLY A 6 -6.85 -2.05 9.38
C GLY A 6 -6.33 -2.47 7.99
N TRP A 7 -7.07 -3.34 7.29
CA TRP A 7 -6.73 -3.77 5.92
C TRP A 7 -7.13 -2.75 4.86
N GLY A 8 -8.25 -2.04 5.06
CA GLY A 8 -8.67 -0.95 4.18
C GLY A 8 -7.71 0.24 4.23
N MET A 9 -6.96 0.40 5.34
CA MET A 9 -5.96 1.46 5.52
C MET A 9 -4.57 1.12 4.99
N LEU A 10 -4.26 -0.15 4.73
CA LEU A 10 -2.93 -0.58 4.28
C LEU A 10 -2.62 -0.14 2.85
N LEU A 11 -3.64 -0.16 1.97
CA LEU A 11 -3.54 0.39 0.62
C LEU A 11 -3.28 1.90 0.62
N PRO A 12 -4.16 2.77 1.17
CA PRO A 12 -3.92 4.20 1.19
C PRO A 12 -2.64 4.56 1.95
N GLY A 13 -2.25 3.79 2.98
CA GLY A 13 -0.98 3.96 3.68
C GLY A 13 0.25 3.70 2.82
N CYS A 14 0.32 2.56 2.11
CA CYS A 14 1.42 2.27 1.18
C CYS A 14 1.47 3.25 0.01
N THR A 15 0.32 3.69 -0.50
CA THR A 15 0.27 4.68 -1.58
C THR A 15 0.74 6.06 -1.09
N LEU A 16 0.34 6.49 0.11
CA LEU A 16 0.81 7.74 0.74
C LEU A 16 2.32 7.70 1.01
N LEU A 17 2.83 6.58 1.53
CA LEU A 17 4.27 6.37 1.72
C LEU A 17 5.01 6.39 0.38
N GLY A 18 4.49 5.71 -0.64
CA GLY A 18 5.09 5.69 -1.98
C GLY A 18 5.13 7.08 -2.62
N ILE A 19 4.05 7.84 -2.53
CA ILE A 19 4.00 9.23 -3.01
C ILE A 19 5.02 10.11 -2.26
N GLY A 20 5.04 10.02 -0.93
CA GLY A 20 5.97 10.80 -0.10
C GLY A 20 7.43 10.46 -0.37
N LEU A 21 7.75 9.18 -0.55
CA LEU A 21 9.10 8.74 -0.93
C LEU A 21 9.44 9.20 -2.37
N GLY A 22 8.49 9.10 -3.30
CA GLY A 22 8.66 9.56 -4.68
C GLY A 22 8.94 11.05 -4.78
N MET A 23 8.26 11.88 -3.97
CA MET A 23 8.52 13.32 -3.91
C MET A 23 9.93 13.63 -3.36
N LEU A 24 10.46 12.80 -2.45
CA LEU A 24 11.81 12.98 -1.90
C LEU A 24 12.90 12.65 -2.93
N LEU A 25 12.68 11.65 -3.78
CA LEU A 25 13.60 11.28 -4.86
C LEU A 25 13.47 12.15 -6.12
N GLY A 26 12.54 13.12 -6.14
CA GLY A 26 12.30 14.00 -7.29
C GLY A 26 11.52 13.33 -8.43
N ASP A 27 11.12 12.07 -8.26
CA ASP A 27 10.45 11.25 -9.26
C ASP A 27 9.16 10.65 -8.67
N THR A 28 8.15 11.52 -8.57
CA THR A 28 6.83 11.18 -7.98
C THR A 28 6.18 9.99 -8.70
N GLY A 29 6.39 9.86 -10.01
CA GLY A 29 5.86 8.75 -10.80
C GLY A 29 6.39 7.39 -10.34
N ALA A 30 7.71 7.28 -10.10
CA ALA A 30 8.32 6.06 -9.59
C ALA A 30 7.82 5.73 -8.18
N GLY A 31 7.71 6.72 -7.29
CA GLY A 31 7.21 6.50 -5.93
C GLY A 31 5.75 6.05 -5.86
N VAL A 32 4.88 6.59 -6.72
CA VAL A 32 3.48 6.14 -6.83
C VAL A 32 3.41 4.68 -7.30
N LEU A 33 4.20 4.32 -8.32
CA LEU A 33 4.24 2.94 -8.83
C LEU A 33 4.78 1.95 -7.78
N ILE A 34 5.79 2.34 -7.01
CA ILE A 34 6.30 1.56 -5.88
C ILE A 34 5.23 1.40 -4.80
N GLY A 35 4.55 2.48 -4.40
CA GLY A 35 3.50 2.46 -3.38
C GLY A 35 2.30 1.61 -3.77
N LEU A 36 1.86 1.70 -5.03
CA LEU A 36 0.81 0.86 -5.58
C LEU A 36 1.24 -0.61 -5.66
N GLY A 37 2.46 -0.88 -6.14
CA GLY A 37 2.99 -2.24 -6.22
C GLY A 37 3.07 -2.93 -4.85
N VAL A 38 3.61 -2.26 -3.85
CA VAL A 38 3.69 -2.77 -2.46
C VAL A 38 2.30 -2.93 -1.84
N GLY A 39 1.37 -2.01 -2.13
CA GLY A 39 -0.02 -2.11 -1.72
C GLY A 39 -0.73 -3.34 -2.31
N PHE A 40 -0.58 -3.58 -3.61
CA PHE A 40 -1.17 -4.75 -4.29
C PHE A 40 -0.58 -6.06 -3.80
N ILE A 41 0.76 -6.15 -3.63
CA ILE A 41 1.43 -7.34 -3.10
C ILE A 41 0.97 -7.63 -1.67
N SER A 42 0.92 -6.60 -0.81
CA SER A 42 0.43 -6.75 0.57
C SER A 42 -1.03 -7.19 0.59
N SER A 43 -1.87 -6.59 -0.25
CA SER A 43 -3.28 -6.96 -0.38
C SER A 43 -3.44 -8.40 -0.85
N ALA A 44 -2.68 -8.85 -1.86
CA ALA A 44 -2.73 -10.22 -2.36
C ALA A 44 -2.26 -11.26 -1.32
N ILE A 45 -1.16 -11.00 -0.62
CA ILE A 45 -0.64 -11.89 0.43
C ILE A 45 -1.61 -11.98 1.60
N LEU A 46 -2.20 -10.86 2.04
CA LEU A 46 -3.15 -10.83 3.14
C LEU A 46 -4.49 -11.47 2.74
N GLN A 47 -5.00 -11.20 1.55
CA GLN A 47 -6.24 -11.78 1.06
C GLN A 47 -6.12 -13.30 0.85
N GLY A 48 -4.97 -13.78 0.40
CA GLY A 48 -4.63 -15.21 0.39
C GLY A 48 -4.59 -15.84 1.79
N ARG A 49 -4.25 -15.06 2.83
CA ARG A 49 -4.30 -15.50 4.24
C ARG A 49 -5.70 -15.45 4.86
N LYS A 50 -6.66 -14.70 4.28
CA LYS A 50 -8.06 -14.67 4.74
C LYS A 50 -8.89 -15.86 4.25
N SER A 51 -8.35 -16.67 3.34
CA SER A 51 -9.01 -17.84 2.78
C SER A 51 -8.69 -19.16 3.51
N LYS A 52 -8.31 -19.11 4.80
CA LYS A 52 -8.15 -20.31 5.65
C LYS A 52 -8.76 -20.09 7.02
#